data_AF-A0A7X7D5A0-F1
#
_entry.id   AF-A0A7X7D5A0-F1
#
_cell.length_a   1.000
_cell.length_b   1.000
_cell.length_c   1.000
_cell.angle_alpha   90.00
_cell.angle_beta   90.00
_cell.angle_gamma   90.00
#
_symmetry.space_group_name_H-M   'P 1'
#
loop_
_entity.id
_entity.type
_entity.pdbx_description
1 polymer ?
#
loop_
_entity_poly.entity_id
_entity_poly.type
_entity_poly.pdbx_seq_one_letter_code
_entity_poly.pdbx_strand_id
1 'polypeptide(L)' 'MSSLHHARVSSLASAVDELAGLAGELAAALEGGATGEASVALYEAERSLNMAGRAVERAKRSLGQP' A
#
# COMPACT_ATOMS: atom_id res chain seq x y z
N MET A 1 23.13 0.07 -12.92
CA MET A 1 22.19 -1.01 -12.52
C MET A 1 21.59 -0.77 -11.14
N SER A 2 22.39 -0.49 -10.10
CA SER A 2 21.90 -0.16 -8.74
C SER A 2 20.81 0.93 -8.71
N SER A 3 21.00 2.03 -9.44
CA SER A 3 20.03 3.14 -9.52
C SER A 3 18.67 2.77 -10.13
N LEU A 4 18.62 1.81 -11.05
CA LEU A 4 17.35 1.34 -11.63
C LEU A 4 16.56 0.50 -10.62
N HIS A 5 17.26 -0.35 -9.85
CA HIS A 5 16.62 -1.12 -8.77
C HIS A 5 16.11 -0.18 -7.67
N HIS A 6 16.87 0.86 -7.32
CA HIS A 6 16.43 1.89 -6.38
C HIS A 6 15.16 2.62 -6.85
N ALA A 7 15.16 3.11 -8.09
CA ALA A 7 14.01 3.80 -8.67
C ALA A 7 12.76 2.92 -8.72
N ARG A 8 12.91 1.64 -9.08
CA ARG A 8 11.79 0.68 -9.12
C ARG A 8 11.22 0.38 -7.74
N VAL A 9 12.06 0.19 -6.74
CA VAL A 9 11.62 -0.07 -5.37
C VAL A 9 10.96 1.16 -4.75
N SER A 10 11.50 2.35 -5.00
CA SER A 10 10.88 3.61 -4.58
C SER A 10 9.52 3.83 -5.25
N SER A 11 9.42 3.58 -6.57
CA SER A 11 8.14 3.65 -7.29
C SER A 11 7.12 2.64 -6.76
N LEU A 12 7.56 1.44 -6.39
CA LEU A 12 6.68 0.44 -5.78
C LEU A 12 6.20 0.89 -4.40
N ALA A 13 7.05 1.53 -3.59
CA ALA A 13 6.68 2.05 -2.29
C ALA A 13 5.57 3.11 -2.42
N SER A 14 5.76 4.09 -3.31
CA SER A 14 4.76 5.13 -3.57
C SER A 14 3.42 4.55 -4.05
N ALA A 15 3.45 3.58 -4.98
CA ALA A 15 2.23 2.96 -5.47
C ALA A 15 1.48 2.19 -4.37
N VAL A 16 2.20 1.50 -3.48
CA VAL A 16 1.58 0.78 -2.35
C VAL A 16 0.95 1.75 -1.36
N ASP A 17 1.62 2.85 -1.04
CA ASP A 17 1.09 3.88 -0.12
C ASP A 17 -0.15 4.56 -0.71
N GLU A 18 -0.11 4.92 -2.00
CA GLU A 18 -1.26 5.51 -2.71
C GLU A 18 -2.47 4.55 -2.72
N LEU A 19 -2.25 3.27 -3.05
CA LEU A 19 -3.32 2.27 -3.08
C LEU A 19 -3.89 1.99 -1.68
N ALA A 20 -3.04 2.02 -0.64
CA ALA A 20 -3.50 1.84 0.74
C ALA A 20 -4.44 3.00 1.15
N GLY A 21 -4.05 4.24 0.84
CA GLY A 21 -4.90 5.42 1.07
C GLY A 21 -6.24 5.33 0.36
N LEU A 22 -6.23 5.00 -0.94
CA LEU A 22 -7.45 4.84 -1.74
C LEU A 22 -8.37 3.74 -1.19
N ALA A 23 -7.82 2.60 -0.75
CA ALA A 23 -8.61 1.53 -0.16
C ALA A 23 -9.29 1.98 1.14
N GLY A 24 -8.57 2.70 2.01
CA GLY A 24 -9.13 3.25 3.25
C GLY A 24 -10.21 4.30 3.01
N GLU A 25 -10.00 5.22 2.07
CA GLU A 25 -10.99 6.24 1.68
C GLU A 25 -12.28 5.61 1.15
N LEU A 26 -12.16 4.60 0.28
CA LEU A 26 -13.30 3.86 -0.25
C LEU A 26 -14.01 3.04 0.84
N ALA A 27 -13.26 2.41 1.75
CA ALA A 27 -13.85 1.67 2.86
C ALA A 27 -14.69 2.59 3.76
N ALA A 28 -14.14 3.75 4.13
CA ALA A 28 -14.83 4.77 4.94
C ALA A 28 -16.06 5.34 4.22
N ALA A 29 -15.99 5.58 2.91
CA ALA A 29 -17.12 6.06 2.13
C ALA A 29 -18.27 5.05 2.08
N LEU A 30 -17.96 3.74 2.10
CA LEU A 30 -18.94 2.66 2.06
C LEU A 30 -19.47 2.25 3.44
N GLU A 31 -18.78 2.61 4.52
CA GLU A 31 -19.20 2.32 5.91
C GLU A 31 -20.55 2.96 6.27
N GLY A 32 -20.90 4.08 5.62
CA GLY A 32 -22.21 4.73 5.74
C GLY A 32 -23.33 4.16 4.83
N GLY A 33 -23.05 3.11 4.04
CA GLY A 33 -23.96 2.55 3.03
C GLY A 33 -24.40 1.10 3.31
N ALA A 34 -25.11 0.50 2.35
CA ALA A 34 -25.66 -0.87 2.46
C ALA A 34 -24.64 -1.98 2.10
N THR A 35 -23.37 -1.65 1.85
CA THR A 35 -22.35 -2.57 1.31
C THR A 35 -21.27 -2.90 2.33
N GLY A 36 -21.67 -3.39 3.51
CA GLY A 36 -20.74 -3.72 4.60
C GLY A 36 -19.69 -4.79 4.23
N GLU A 37 -20.00 -5.70 3.31
CA GLU A 37 -19.02 -6.67 2.82
C GLU A 37 -17.92 -5.99 1.98
N ALA A 38 -18.28 -5.00 1.16
CA ALA A 38 -17.32 -4.25 0.36
C ALA A 38 -16.40 -3.37 1.22
N SER A 39 -16.94 -2.74 2.27
CA SER A 39 -16.11 -1.95 3.20
C SER A 39 -15.13 -2.85 3.96
N VAL A 40 -15.57 -4.02 4.43
CA VAL A 40 -14.69 -5.02 5.07
C VAL A 40 -13.58 -5.48 4.11
N ALA A 41 -13.92 -5.83 2.87
CA ALA A 41 -12.94 -6.26 1.88
C ALA A 41 -11.90 -5.16 1.58
N LEU A 42 -12.32 -3.89 1.54
CA LEU A 42 -11.41 -2.76 1.33
C LEU A 42 -10.51 -2.50 2.54
N TYR A 43 -11.01 -2.65 3.78
CA TYR A 43 -10.16 -2.61 4.97
C TYR A 43 -9.12 -3.73 4.99
N GLU A 44 -9.47 -4.93 4.55
CA GLU A 44 -8.52 -6.04 4.42
C GLU A 44 -7.46 -5.77 3.33
N ALA A 45 -7.88 -5.15 2.21
CA ALA A 45 -6.98 -4.72 1.15
C ALA A 45 -6.00 -3.65 1.66
N GLU A 46 -6.48 -2.61 2.34
CA GLU A 46 -5.66 -1.58 2.99
C GLU A 46 -4.65 -2.21 3.95
N ARG A 47 -5.09 -3.13 4.81
CA ARG A 47 -4.21 -3.83 5.75
C ARG A 47 -3.12 -4.63 5.04
N SER A 48 -3.47 -5.31 3.95
CA SER A 48 -2.52 -6.09 3.14
C SER A 48 -1.50 -5.18 2.45
N LEU A 49 -1.94 -4.03 1.94
CA LEU A 49 -1.08 -3.02 1.34
C LEU A 49 -0.12 -2.40 2.38
N ASN A 50 -0.59 -2.11 3.59
CA ASN A 50 0.27 -1.67 4.69
C ASN A 50 1.37 -2.69 5.01
N MET A 51 1.05 -3.99 4.98
CA MET A 51 2.05 -5.05 5.16
C MET A 51 3.02 -5.15 3.98
N ALA A 52 2.54 -4.95 2.76
CA ALA A 52 3.37 -4.85 1.57
C ALA A 52 4.32 -3.64 1.65
N GLY A 53 3.84 -2.47 2.10
CA GLY A 53 4.66 -1.27 2.29
C GLY A 53 5.82 -1.53 3.26
N ARG A 54 5.56 -2.20 4.38
CA ARG A 54 6.62 -2.65 5.31
C ARG A 54 7.63 -3.58 4.66
N ALA A 55 7.20 -4.45 3.73
CA ALA A 55 8.10 -5.33 3.00
C ALA A 55 8.95 -4.55 1.98
N VAL A 56 8.36 -3.58 1.29
CA VAL A 56 9.08 -2.69 0.37
C VAL A 56 10.10 -1.83 1.11
N GLU A 57 9.78 -1.30 2.28
CA GLU A 57 10.74 -0.56 3.13
C GLU A 57 11.91 -1.43 3.58
N ARG A 58 11.68 -2.72 3.90
CA ARG A 58 12.78 -3.66 4.14
C ARG A 58 13.66 -3.84 2.89
N ALA A 59 13.06 -3.91 1.71
CA ALA A 59 13.80 -3.98 0.46
C ALA A 59 14.61 -2.71 0.19
N LYS A 60 14.05 -1.51 0.44
CA LYS A 60 14.77 -0.23 0.36
C LYS A 60 16.03 -0.24 1.24
N ARG A 61 15.87 -0.60 2.51
CA ARG A 61 17.00 -0.70 3.46
C ARG A 61 18.06 -1.71 3.02
N SER A 62 17.65 -2.89 2.51
CA SER A 62 18.62 -3.89 2.01
C SER A 62 19.41 -3.41 0.79
N LEU A 63 18.86 -2.46 0.03
CA LEU A 63 19.52 -1.85 -1.11
C LEU A 63 20.35 -0.61 -0.72
N GLY A 64 20.46 -0.29 0.58
CA GLY A 64 21.17 0.89 1.09
C GLY A 64 20.43 2.21 0.86
N GLN A 65 19.13 2.17 0.61
CA GLN A 65 18.30 3.37 0.53
C GLN A 65 17.79 3.76 1.93
N PRO A 66 17.73 5.07 2.24
CA PRO A 66 17.12 5.58 3.46
C PRO A 66 15.63 5.27 3.53
#